data_AF-B6GWC6-F1
#
_entry.id   AF-B6GWC6-F1
#
_cell.length_a   1.000
_cell.length_b   1.000
_cell.length_c   1.000
_cell.angle_alpha   90.00
_cell.angle_beta   90.00
_cell.angle_gamma   90.00
#
_symmetry.space_group_name_H-M   'P 1'
#
loop_
_entity.id
_entity.type
_entity.pdbx_description
1 polymer ?
#
loop_
_entity_poly.entity_id
_entity_poly.type
_entity_poly.pdbx_seq_one_letter_code
_entity_poly.pdbx_strand_id
1 'polypeptide(L)'
;MLRMTNTPRSCPPRYRKLKLKTLSVTLGARAEQNPFSAELAAMAHALNMVVGVKDYRITLVTSNKAAALTIRNPRQQSGQEFVSQLYKLMRKLRRNGNHINVRWISTSEDNKLRGLAKEQARAATQEDAVPQKQVPRMKSTTLNIARSQAVPSNDLPANIGKHAKRVDAALPGKHTRQLYDRLSWKEASVLAQLRTGMARLNGYLYRINVADTDQCACGQARETMEHFLFRCQKWTAHRTELLQCTNTHRGNISFFLGGKSPSDDQKWTPNLEAVRASIRFAIATGRLEAT
;
A
#
# COMPACT_ATOMS: atom_id res chain seq x y z
N MET A 1 32.82 29.62 -64.47
CA MET A 1 34.18 29.02 -64.56
C MET A 1 34.30 27.99 -63.44
N LEU A 2 34.52 26.72 -63.79
CA LEU A 2 34.71 25.59 -62.87
C LEU A 2 35.99 25.74 -62.02
N ARG A 3 36.01 25.23 -60.79
CA ARG A 3 36.69 23.95 -60.48
C ARG A 3 36.55 23.54 -59.01
N MET A 4 36.01 22.33 -58.84
CA MET A 4 36.22 21.48 -57.68
C MET A 4 37.68 21.05 -57.61
N THR A 5 38.27 21.03 -56.40
CA THR A 5 39.44 20.21 -56.09
C THR A 5 39.07 19.22 -55.01
N ASN A 6 39.02 17.96 -55.42
CA ASN A 6 38.85 16.78 -54.60
C ASN A 6 40.21 16.42 -53.99
N THR A 7 40.30 16.30 -52.67
CA THR A 7 41.38 15.55 -52.01
C THR A 7 40.75 14.43 -51.19
N PRO A 8 40.98 13.15 -51.52
CA PRO A 8 40.49 12.02 -50.75
C PRO A 8 41.54 11.58 -49.72
N ARG A 9 41.12 11.27 -48.48
CA ARG A 9 41.53 10.10 -47.68
C ARG A 9 41.19 10.28 -46.19
N SER A 10 40.13 9.60 -45.76
CA SER A 10 40.18 8.78 -44.55
C SER A 10 39.19 7.63 -44.74
N CYS A 11 39.72 6.40 -44.75
CA CYS A 11 38.95 5.16 -44.84
C CYS A 11 37.67 5.21 -44.00
N PRO A 12 36.52 4.72 -44.50
CA PRO A 12 35.40 4.42 -43.62
C PRO A 12 35.88 3.39 -42.57
N PRO A 13 35.52 3.54 -41.28
CA PRO A 13 35.91 2.57 -40.27
C PRO A 13 35.43 1.19 -40.72
N ARG A 14 36.36 0.22 -40.79
CA ARG A 14 36.04 -1.18 -41.08
C ARG A 14 34.96 -1.60 -40.09
N TYR A 15 33.72 -1.72 -40.57
CA TYR A 15 32.61 -2.24 -39.78
C TYR A 15 32.93 -3.69 -39.41
N ARG A 16 33.52 -3.90 -38.22
CA ARG A 16 33.55 -5.22 -37.59
C ARG A 16 32.09 -5.66 -37.47
N LYS A 17 31.72 -6.77 -38.13
CA LYS A 17 30.41 -7.41 -37.95
C LYS A 17 30.17 -7.58 -36.44
N LEU A 18 29.18 -6.88 -35.91
CA LEU A 18 28.79 -6.97 -34.50
C LEU A 18 28.18 -8.35 -34.28
N LYS A 19 28.90 -9.21 -33.55
CA LYS A 19 28.37 -10.50 -33.10
C LYS A 19 27.53 -10.28 -31.84
N LEU A 20 26.34 -10.85 -31.80
CA LEU A 20 25.53 -10.92 -30.59
C LEU A 20 26.29 -11.72 -29.54
N LYS A 21 26.45 -11.15 -28.35
CA LYS A 21 27.01 -11.83 -27.18
C LYS A 21 25.98 -11.77 -26.05
N THR A 22 25.71 -12.91 -25.45
CA THR A 22 24.90 -13.05 -24.24
C THR A 22 25.81 -13.22 -23.04
N LEU A 23 25.41 -12.67 -21.91
CA LEU A 23 26.10 -12.79 -20.63
C LEU A 23 25.05 -12.84 -19.52
N SER A 24 25.32 -13.62 -18.49
CA SER A 24 24.53 -13.66 -17.26
C SER A 24 25.47 -13.70 -16.06
N VAL A 25 25.07 -13.04 -14.97
CA VAL A 25 25.86 -12.95 -13.73
C VAL A 25 24.89 -13.00 -12.55
N THR A 26 25.20 -13.85 -11.57
CA THR A 26 24.49 -13.92 -10.30
C THR A 26 25.11 -12.92 -9.33
N LEU A 27 24.30 -12.03 -8.76
CA LEU A 27 24.77 -10.98 -7.85
C LEU A 27 24.67 -11.37 -6.38
N GLY A 28 23.67 -12.14 -5.99
CA GLY A 28 23.40 -12.39 -4.58
C GLY A 28 21.98 -12.86 -4.33
N ALA A 29 21.74 -13.29 -3.10
CA ALA A 29 20.43 -13.77 -2.68
C ALA A 29 19.38 -12.65 -2.72
N ARG A 30 18.10 -13.06 -2.84
CA ARG A 30 16.95 -12.14 -2.81
C ARG A 30 16.83 -11.35 -1.51
N ALA A 31 17.36 -11.90 -0.42
CA ALA A 31 17.45 -11.24 0.88
C ALA A 31 18.44 -10.06 0.90
N GLU A 32 19.30 -9.93 -0.12
CA GLU A 32 20.34 -8.90 -0.15
C GLU A 32 20.20 -7.96 -1.35
N GLN A 33 19.82 -8.51 -2.49
CA GLN A 33 19.71 -7.82 -3.78
C GLN A 33 18.25 -7.74 -4.24
N ASN A 34 17.97 -6.78 -5.11
CA ASN A 34 16.63 -6.58 -5.67
C ASN A 34 16.70 -6.39 -7.20
N PRO A 35 15.57 -6.44 -7.92
CA PRO A 35 15.57 -6.29 -9.39
C PRO A 35 16.20 -4.97 -9.88
N PHE A 36 16.19 -3.94 -9.03
CA PHE A 36 16.82 -2.66 -9.35
C PHE A 36 18.35 -2.74 -9.30
N SER A 37 18.95 -3.37 -8.29
CA SER A 37 20.41 -3.59 -8.29
C SER A 37 20.84 -4.54 -9.41
N ALA A 38 20.04 -5.56 -9.71
CA ALA A 38 20.29 -6.46 -10.83
C ALA A 38 20.41 -5.73 -12.18
N GLU A 39 19.49 -4.82 -12.45
CA GLU A 39 19.50 -4.02 -13.68
C GLU A 39 20.69 -3.06 -13.74
N LEU A 40 21.02 -2.36 -12.65
CA LEU A 40 22.20 -1.48 -12.61
C LEU A 40 23.51 -2.25 -12.81
N ALA A 41 23.66 -3.42 -12.18
CA ALA A 41 24.83 -4.25 -12.35
C ALA A 41 24.94 -4.81 -13.78
N ALA A 42 23.82 -5.26 -14.36
CA ALA A 42 23.79 -5.71 -15.75
C ALA A 42 24.26 -4.61 -16.72
N MET A 43 23.81 -3.37 -16.51
CA MET A 43 24.26 -2.22 -17.28
C MET A 43 25.78 -1.96 -17.09
N ALA A 44 26.28 -2.09 -15.86
CA ALA A 44 27.71 -1.91 -15.56
C ALA A 44 28.56 -2.97 -16.27
N HIS A 45 28.13 -4.24 -16.22
CA HIS A 45 28.79 -5.34 -16.93
C HIS A 45 28.77 -5.12 -18.45
N ALA A 46 27.63 -4.70 -19.02
CA ALA A 46 27.51 -4.42 -20.45
C ALA A 46 28.49 -3.32 -20.91
N LEU A 47 28.62 -2.24 -20.13
CA LEU A 47 29.60 -1.18 -20.43
C LEU A 47 31.04 -1.65 -20.29
N ASN A 48 31.33 -2.49 -19.30
CA ASN A 48 32.68 -3.03 -19.08
C ASN A 48 33.15 -3.88 -20.27
N MET A 49 32.24 -4.64 -20.89
CA MET A 49 32.52 -5.48 -22.06
C MET A 49 32.92 -4.70 -23.32
N VAL A 50 32.51 -3.44 -23.42
CA VAL A 50 32.80 -2.58 -24.56
C VAL A 50 33.90 -1.55 -24.26
N VAL A 51 34.57 -1.66 -23.11
CA VAL A 51 35.73 -0.80 -22.81
C VAL A 51 36.81 -1.00 -23.87
N GLY A 52 37.31 0.10 -24.43
CA GLY A 52 38.35 0.09 -25.46
C GLY A 52 37.84 0.32 -26.88
N VAL A 53 36.52 0.20 -27.12
CA VAL A 53 35.93 0.69 -28.38
C VAL A 53 36.07 2.21 -28.47
N LYS A 54 36.19 2.74 -29.70
CA LYS A 54 36.36 4.17 -29.97
C LYS A 54 35.36 4.63 -31.02
N ASP A 55 34.83 5.84 -30.84
CA ASP A 55 33.98 6.53 -31.82
C ASP A 55 32.65 5.79 -32.17
N TYR A 56 32.08 5.04 -31.23
CA TYR A 56 30.77 4.38 -31.40
C TYR A 56 29.62 5.11 -30.69
N ARG A 57 28.41 4.95 -31.22
CA ARG A 57 27.15 5.26 -30.51
C ARG A 57 26.68 4.01 -29.78
N ILE A 58 26.75 4.04 -28.45
CA ILE A 58 26.36 2.94 -27.56
C ILE A 58 24.99 3.27 -26.95
N THR A 59 24.01 2.39 -27.17
CA THR A 59 22.68 2.51 -26.57
C THR A 59 22.49 1.42 -25.53
N LEU A 60 22.41 1.81 -24.26
CA LEU A 60 22.00 0.94 -23.16
C LEU A 60 20.48 0.90 -23.07
N VAL A 61 19.93 -0.31 -23.02
CA VAL A 61 18.50 -0.55 -22.93
C VAL A 61 18.21 -1.30 -21.64
N THR A 62 17.22 -0.85 -20.87
CA THR A 62 16.77 -1.52 -19.64
C THR A 62 15.24 -1.60 -19.61
N SER A 63 14.71 -2.69 -19.03
CA SER A 63 13.28 -2.82 -18.73
C SER A 63 12.87 -2.12 -17.44
N ASN A 64 13.85 -1.72 -16.61
CA ASN A 64 13.60 -1.08 -15.34
C ASN A 64 13.61 0.45 -15.47
N LYS A 65 12.41 1.03 -15.43
CA LYS A 65 12.22 2.49 -15.49
C LYS A 65 13.01 3.22 -14.39
N ALA A 66 13.07 2.65 -13.18
CA ALA A 66 13.79 3.26 -12.07
C ALA A 66 15.31 3.28 -12.32
N ALA A 67 15.88 2.24 -12.93
CA ALA A 67 17.30 2.20 -13.29
C ALA A 67 17.64 3.27 -14.34
N ALA A 68 16.82 3.40 -15.38
CA ALA A 68 16.99 4.44 -16.40
C ALA A 68 16.89 5.86 -15.82
N LEU A 69 15.89 6.11 -14.96
CA LEU A 69 15.72 7.41 -14.29
C LEU A 69 16.88 7.72 -13.34
N THR A 70 17.39 6.71 -12.64
CA THR A 70 18.53 6.86 -11.72
C THR A 70 19.80 7.31 -12.45
N ILE A 71 20.06 6.78 -13.65
CA ILE A 71 21.23 7.20 -14.45
C ILE A 71 21.00 8.57 -15.11
N ARG A 72 19.75 8.98 -15.29
CA ARG A 72 19.45 10.35 -15.71
C ARG A 72 19.68 11.37 -14.59
N ASN A 73 19.33 11.02 -13.35
CA ASN A 73 19.47 11.89 -12.20
C ASN A 73 19.93 11.10 -10.95
N PRO A 74 21.25 10.95 -10.73
CA PRO A 74 21.78 10.18 -9.61
C PRO A 74 21.63 10.99 -8.33
N ARG A 75 20.63 10.66 -7.53
CA ARG A 75 20.49 11.17 -6.15
C ARG A 75 21.17 10.20 -5.18
N GLN A 76 20.81 10.25 -3.90
CA GLN A 76 21.37 9.41 -2.82
C GLN A 76 20.57 8.10 -2.57
N GLN A 77 19.92 7.55 -3.60
CA GLN A 77 19.14 6.29 -3.49
C GLN A 77 20.02 5.04 -3.23
N SER A 78 19.39 3.93 -2.85
CA SER A 78 20.04 2.61 -2.73
C SER A 78 20.79 2.21 -4.02
N GLY A 79 21.87 1.45 -3.91
CA GLY A 79 22.65 1.00 -5.08
C GLY A 79 23.68 2.01 -5.62
N GLN A 80 24.10 2.99 -4.80
CA GLN A 80 25.09 4.02 -5.19
C GLN A 80 26.41 3.44 -5.72
N GLU A 81 26.82 2.27 -5.24
CA GLU A 81 28.04 1.63 -5.72
C GLU A 81 27.94 1.29 -7.21
N PHE A 82 26.85 0.65 -7.63
CA PHE A 82 26.60 0.35 -9.04
C PHE A 82 26.45 1.63 -9.88
N VAL A 83 25.78 2.64 -9.34
CA VAL A 83 25.64 3.95 -10.00
C VAL A 83 27.03 4.57 -10.21
N SER A 84 27.87 4.62 -9.17
CA SER A 84 29.23 5.15 -9.24
C SER A 84 30.09 4.40 -10.26
N GLN A 85 30.02 3.05 -10.25
CA GLN A 85 30.72 2.20 -11.22
C GLN A 85 30.27 2.49 -12.66
N LEU A 86 28.97 2.61 -12.90
CA LEU A 86 28.40 2.99 -14.20
C LEU A 86 28.96 4.33 -14.67
N TYR A 87 28.94 5.36 -13.84
CA TYR A 87 29.47 6.68 -14.22
C TYR A 87 30.98 6.66 -14.48
N LYS A 88 31.77 5.86 -13.76
CA LYS A 88 33.20 5.66 -14.04
C LYS A 88 33.40 5.03 -15.43
N LEU A 89 32.65 3.99 -15.76
CA LEU A 89 32.70 3.31 -17.07
C LEU A 89 32.23 4.23 -18.21
N MET A 90 31.11 4.94 -18.02
CA MET A 90 30.59 5.89 -19.00
C MET A 90 31.58 7.01 -19.30
N ARG A 91 32.27 7.55 -18.28
CA ARG A 91 33.33 8.55 -18.48
C ARG A 91 34.51 7.98 -19.27
N LYS A 92 34.96 6.76 -18.96
CA LYS A 92 36.06 6.09 -19.69
C LYS A 92 35.71 5.89 -21.16
N LEU A 93 34.48 5.45 -21.46
CA LEU A 93 34.00 5.28 -22.83
C LEU A 93 33.85 6.62 -23.56
N ARG A 94 33.34 7.67 -22.91
CA ARG A 94 33.24 9.01 -23.52
C ARG A 94 34.60 9.62 -23.86
N ARG A 95 35.63 9.39 -23.02
CA ARG A 95 37.02 9.81 -23.32
C ARG A 95 37.57 9.18 -24.61
N ASN A 96 37.03 8.03 -25.00
CA ASN A 96 37.37 7.35 -26.25
C ASN A 96 36.49 7.78 -27.45
N GLY A 97 35.82 8.93 -27.36
CA GLY A 97 34.96 9.44 -28.44
C GLY A 97 33.58 8.77 -28.55
N ASN A 98 33.20 7.91 -27.59
CA ASN A 98 31.91 7.23 -27.66
C ASN A 98 30.75 8.09 -27.13
N HIS A 99 29.61 8.03 -27.81
CA HIS A 99 28.35 8.60 -27.34
C HIS A 99 27.49 7.53 -26.67
N ILE A 100 27.05 7.77 -25.44
CA ILE A 100 26.28 6.79 -24.65
C ILE A 100 24.88 7.32 -24.37
N ASN A 101 23.87 6.57 -24.81
CA ASN A 101 22.46 6.83 -24.56
C ASN A 101 21.86 5.73 -23.70
N VAL A 102 20.98 6.08 -22.76
CA VAL A 102 20.23 5.13 -21.94
C VAL A 102 18.76 5.26 -22.28
N ARG A 103 18.13 4.15 -22.68
CA ARG A 103 16.71 4.09 -23.05
C ARG A 103 15.98 3.07 -22.18
N TRP A 104 14.84 3.49 -21.64
CA TRP A 104 13.88 2.59 -21.02
C TRP A 104 12.95 2.03 -22.10
N ILE A 105 12.65 0.74 -22.03
CA ILE A 105 11.68 0.06 -22.90
C ILE A 105 10.61 -0.59 -22.03
N SER A 106 9.34 -0.41 -22.44
CA SER A 106 8.19 -1.01 -21.77
C SER A 106 8.22 -2.54 -21.87
N THR A 107 7.58 -3.23 -20.93
CA THR A 107 7.42 -4.68 -20.98
C THR A 107 6.51 -5.17 -22.10
N SER A 108 5.67 -4.29 -22.67
CA SER A 108 4.72 -4.55 -23.75
C SER A 108 5.31 -4.40 -25.15
N GLU A 109 6.49 -3.78 -25.29
CA GLU A 109 7.16 -3.67 -26.58
C GLU A 109 7.82 -5.01 -26.93
N ASP A 110 7.52 -5.54 -28.13
CA ASP A 110 8.20 -6.72 -28.63
C ASP A 110 9.66 -6.38 -28.97
N ASN A 111 10.59 -6.98 -28.22
CA ASN A 111 12.00 -6.75 -28.38
C ASN A 111 12.76 -8.06 -28.11
N LYS A 112 13.27 -8.66 -29.20
CA LYS A 112 14.02 -9.92 -29.16
C LYS A 112 15.22 -9.88 -28.20
N LEU A 113 15.95 -8.76 -28.14
CA LEU A 113 17.11 -8.61 -27.24
C LEU A 113 16.69 -8.60 -25.77
N ARG A 114 15.52 -8.01 -25.46
CA ARG A 114 14.95 -8.04 -24.11
C ARG A 114 14.54 -9.47 -23.72
N GLY A 115 13.92 -10.21 -24.64
CA GLY A 115 13.57 -11.61 -24.43
C GLY A 115 14.79 -12.44 -24.03
N LEU A 116 15.84 -12.36 -24.85
CA LEU A 116 17.12 -13.04 -24.60
C LEU A 116 17.75 -12.62 -23.26
N ALA A 117 17.79 -11.31 -22.96
CA ALA A 117 18.33 -10.83 -21.68
C ALA A 117 17.55 -11.38 -20.47
N LYS A 118 16.22 -11.52 -20.59
CA LYS A 118 15.36 -12.06 -19.54
C LYS A 118 15.57 -13.56 -19.35
N GLU A 119 15.75 -14.32 -20.43
CA GLU A 119 16.10 -15.74 -20.37
C GLU A 119 17.45 -15.95 -19.66
N GLN A 120 18.46 -15.16 -20.03
CA GLN A 120 19.78 -15.19 -19.41
C GLN A 120 19.73 -14.81 -17.93
N ALA A 121 18.93 -13.80 -17.57
CA ALA A 121 18.72 -13.43 -16.17
C ALA A 121 18.08 -14.56 -15.36
N ARG A 122 17.08 -15.27 -15.92
CA ARG A 122 16.44 -16.43 -15.26
C ARG A 122 17.42 -17.58 -15.06
N ALA A 123 18.25 -17.88 -16.07
CA ALA A 123 19.25 -18.92 -15.98
C ALA A 123 20.30 -18.63 -14.87
N ALA A 124 20.68 -17.37 -14.68
CA ALA A 124 21.61 -16.96 -13.62
C ALA A 124 20.97 -16.81 -12.23
N THR A 125 19.68 -17.06 -12.07
CA THR A 125 18.98 -16.97 -10.77
C THR A 125 18.31 -18.28 -10.37
N GLN A 126 18.82 -19.42 -10.86
CA GLN A 126 18.39 -20.75 -10.40
C GLN A 126 18.81 -21.00 -8.94
N GLU A 127 18.17 -21.97 -8.27
CA GLU A 127 18.29 -22.17 -6.81
C GLU A 127 19.74 -22.37 -6.33
N ASP A 128 20.59 -23.03 -7.13
CA ASP A 128 22.00 -23.27 -6.81
C ASP A 128 22.97 -22.23 -7.37
N ALA A 129 22.47 -21.09 -7.86
CA ALA A 129 23.31 -20.08 -8.48
C ALA A 129 24.19 -19.35 -7.45
N VAL A 130 25.50 -19.49 -7.60
CA VAL A 130 26.49 -18.86 -6.70
C VAL A 130 26.90 -17.49 -7.24
N PRO A 131 26.96 -16.44 -6.40
CA PRO A 131 27.45 -15.12 -6.81
C PRO A 131 28.90 -15.17 -7.28
N GLN A 132 29.18 -14.61 -8.46
CA GLN A 132 30.55 -14.55 -9.00
C GLN A 132 31.45 -13.57 -8.23
N LYS A 133 30.84 -12.57 -7.58
CA LYS A 133 31.52 -11.57 -6.76
C LYS A 133 30.61 -11.16 -5.61
N GLN A 134 31.18 -11.01 -4.42
CA GLN A 134 30.47 -10.37 -3.32
C GLN A 134 30.21 -8.90 -3.66
N VAL A 135 28.93 -8.52 -3.65
CA VAL A 135 28.47 -7.14 -3.76
C VAL A 135 27.79 -6.73 -2.46
N PRO A 136 27.98 -5.49 -1.99
CA PRO A 136 27.31 -5.01 -0.79
C PRO A 136 25.79 -5.13 -0.86
N ARG A 137 25.21 -5.46 0.30
CA ARG A 137 23.76 -5.55 0.48
C ARG A 137 23.09 -4.22 0.16
N MET A 138 21.92 -4.27 -0.49
CA MET A 138 21.16 -3.06 -0.79
C MET A 138 20.64 -2.38 0.49
N LYS A 139 20.86 -1.06 0.61
CA LYS A 139 20.34 -0.23 1.71
C LYS A 139 18.83 -0.40 1.87
N SER A 140 18.10 -0.39 0.76
CA SER A 140 16.64 -0.60 0.74
C SER A 140 16.23 -1.96 1.31
N THR A 141 16.97 -3.02 0.98
CA THR A 141 16.65 -4.37 1.44
C THR A 141 16.94 -4.51 2.93
N THR A 142 18.06 -3.94 3.39
CA THR A 142 18.42 -3.86 4.82
C THR A 142 17.35 -3.12 5.63
N LEU A 143 16.91 -1.95 5.15
CA LEU A 143 15.85 -1.18 5.80
C LEU A 143 14.51 -1.91 5.82
N ASN A 144 14.17 -2.63 4.75
CA ASN A 144 12.92 -3.40 4.70
C ASN A 144 12.95 -4.58 5.69
N ILE A 145 14.07 -5.28 5.82
CA ILE A 145 14.24 -6.38 6.80
C ILE A 145 14.15 -5.84 8.22
N ALA A 146 14.87 -4.74 8.51
CA ALA A 146 14.82 -4.11 9.82
C ALA A 146 13.39 -3.65 10.16
N ARG A 147 12.68 -3.07 9.20
CA ARG A 147 11.27 -2.69 9.37
C ARG A 147 10.39 -3.90 9.66
N SER A 148 10.50 -4.98 8.90
CA SER A 148 9.68 -6.19 9.12
C SER A 148 9.94 -6.85 10.47
N GLN A 149 11.18 -6.78 10.97
CA GLN A 149 11.56 -7.30 12.29
C GLN A 149 11.12 -6.36 13.43
N ALA A 150 11.06 -5.05 13.15
CA ALA A 150 10.70 -4.04 14.14
C ALA A 150 9.19 -3.81 14.26
N VAL A 151 8.34 -4.41 13.42
CA VAL A 151 6.87 -4.31 13.57
C VAL A 151 6.46 -5.10 14.81
N PRO A 152 6.07 -4.45 15.93
CA PRO A 152 5.34 -5.14 16.99
C PRO A 152 4.04 -5.64 16.34
N SER A 153 3.48 -6.76 16.79
CA SER A 153 2.23 -7.29 16.22
C SER A 153 1.25 -6.14 15.95
N ASN A 154 0.70 -6.06 14.73
CA ASN A 154 -0.31 -5.05 14.35
C ASN A 154 -1.62 -5.21 15.15
N ASP A 155 -1.59 -6.01 16.21
CA ASP A 155 -2.71 -6.30 17.06
C ASP A 155 -2.87 -5.14 18.02
N LEU A 156 -3.89 -4.33 17.76
CA LEU A 156 -4.40 -3.41 18.76
C LEU A 156 -4.71 -4.19 20.03
N PRO A 157 -4.29 -3.72 21.22
CA PRO A 157 -4.67 -4.31 22.50
C PRO A 157 -6.15 -4.68 22.55
N ALA A 158 -6.48 -5.82 23.17
CA ALA A 158 -7.84 -6.36 23.17
C ALA A 158 -8.92 -5.41 23.74
N ASN A 159 -8.51 -4.42 24.53
CA ASN A 159 -9.37 -3.36 25.07
C ASN A 159 -9.74 -2.26 24.08
N ILE A 160 -9.01 -2.11 22.98
CA ILE A 160 -9.28 -1.06 21.98
C ILE A 160 -10.48 -1.46 21.11
N GLY A 161 -11.44 -0.54 21.02
CA GLY A 161 -12.62 -0.71 20.17
C GLY A 161 -13.60 -1.78 20.65
N LYS A 162 -13.54 -2.22 21.92
CA LYS A 162 -14.42 -3.26 22.48
C LYS A 162 -15.91 -3.07 22.14
N HIS A 163 -16.41 -1.84 22.27
CA HIS A 163 -17.81 -1.53 21.95
C HIS A 163 -18.10 -1.66 20.45
N ALA A 164 -17.29 -1.02 19.59
CA ALA A 164 -17.47 -1.09 18.14
C ALA A 164 -17.40 -2.54 17.62
N LYS A 165 -16.46 -3.36 18.14
CA LYS A 165 -16.33 -4.79 17.83
C LYS A 165 -17.53 -5.62 18.31
N ARG A 166 -18.14 -5.25 19.45
CA ARG A 166 -19.36 -5.88 19.96
C ARG A 166 -20.56 -5.53 19.10
N VAL A 167 -20.66 -4.28 18.65
CA VAL A 167 -21.74 -3.83 17.75
C VAL A 167 -21.59 -4.50 16.39
N ASP A 168 -20.39 -4.48 15.80
CA ASP A 168 -20.11 -5.03 14.48
C ASP A 168 -18.79 -5.77 14.46
N ALA A 169 -18.85 -7.10 14.31
CA ALA A 169 -17.67 -7.94 14.16
C ALA A 169 -17.06 -7.84 12.75
N ALA A 170 -17.82 -7.36 11.76
CA ALA A 170 -17.32 -7.19 10.40
C ALA A 170 -16.52 -5.89 10.25
N LEU A 171 -15.48 -5.93 9.42
CA LEU A 171 -14.78 -4.71 9.01
C LEU A 171 -15.71 -3.83 8.15
N PRO A 172 -15.53 -2.49 8.18
CA PRO A 172 -16.34 -1.59 7.38
C PRO A 172 -16.33 -1.98 5.89
N GLY A 173 -17.53 -2.12 5.33
CA GLY A 173 -17.70 -2.70 3.99
C GLY A 173 -18.98 -2.24 3.29
N LYS A 174 -19.51 -3.09 2.41
CA LYS A 174 -20.74 -2.81 1.65
C LYS A 174 -21.94 -2.58 2.57
N HIS A 175 -22.07 -3.36 3.65
CA HIS A 175 -23.15 -3.20 4.63
C HIS A 175 -23.05 -1.85 5.35
N THR A 176 -21.83 -1.41 5.71
CA THR A 176 -21.63 -0.10 6.33
C THR A 176 -22.10 1.02 5.42
N ARG A 177 -21.78 0.97 4.11
CA ARG A 177 -22.30 1.95 3.14
C ARG A 177 -23.82 1.94 3.07
N GLN A 178 -24.43 0.76 3.01
CA GLN A 178 -25.90 0.62 3.01
C GLN A 178 -26.58 1.28 4.22
N LEU A 179 -25.92 1.28 5.38
CA LEU A 179 -26.45 1.93 6.59
C LEU A 179 -26.42 3.45 6.51
N TYR A 180 -25.34 4.04 5.97
CA TYR A 180 -25.10 5.48 6.04
C TYR A 180 -25.52 6.26 4.79
N ASP A 181 -25.44 5.67 3.59
CA ASP A 181 -25.61 6.38 2.31
C ASP A 181 -27.00 7.03 2.14
N ARG A 182 -28.02 6.52 2.86
CA ARG A 182 -29.40 7.02 2.80
C ARG A 182 -29.80 7.88 4.00
N LEU A 183 -28.87 8.15 4.93
CA LEU A 183 -29.14 8.93 6.13
C LEU A 183 -28.81 10.40 5.88
N SER A 184 -29.63 11.29 6.43
CA SER A 184 -29.25 12.69 6.60
C SER A 184 -28.04 12.82 7.53
N TRP A 185 -27.36 13.97 7.49
CA TRP A 185 -26.21 14.23 8.37
C TRP A 185 -26.56 14.04 9.86
N LYS A 186 -27.76 14.49 10.28
CA LYS A 186 -28.24 14.34 11.67
C LYS A 186 -28.40 12.87 12.05
N GLU A 187 -29.06 12.08 11.21
CA GLU A 187 -29.26 10.65 11.43
C GLU A 187 -27.95 9.86 11.41
N ALA A 188 -27.05 10.17 10.48
CA ALA A 188 -25.73 9.55 10.40
C ALA A 188 -24.88 9.83 11.64
N SER A 189 -24.91 11.07 12.15
CA SER A 189 -24.21 11.45 13.38
C SER A 189 -24.73 10.68 14.60
N VAL A 190 -26.06 10.56 14.73
CA VAL A 190 -26.70 9.75 15.77
C VAL A 190 -26.31 8.28 15.65
N LEU A 191 -26.36 7.70 14.45
CA LEU A 191 -25.95 6.30 14.24
C LEU A 191 -24.46 6.08 14.58
N ALA A 192 -23.59 7.02 14.22
CA ALA A 192 -22.17 6.96 14.53
C ALA A 192 -21.93 7.00 16.05
N GLN A 193 -22.61 7.88 16.78
CA GLN A 193 -22.58 7.91 18.24
C GLN A 193 -23.02 6.57 18.84
N LEU A 194 -24.16 6.03 18.38
CA LEU A 194 -24.69 4.74 18.83
C LEU A 194 -23.71 3.58 18.57
N ARG A 195 -23.11 3.51 17.38
CA ARG A 195 -22.22 2.40 16.96
C ARG A 195 -20.82 2.46 17.58
N THR A 196 -20.33 3.65 17.90
CA THR A 196 -18.99 3.83 18.50
C THR A 196 -19.03 3.79 20.03
N GLY A 197 -20.20 4.07 20.63
CA GLY A 197 -20.34 4.27 22.06
C GLY A 197 -19.71 5.60 22.53
N MET A 198 -19.28 6.46 21.61
CA MET A 198 -18.73 7.79 21.87
C MET A 198 -19.86 8.80 21.75
N ALA A 199 -20.75 8.79 22.74
CA ALA A 199 -21.98 9.55 22.72
C ALA A 199 -22.16 10.34 24.01
N ARG A 200 -23.11 11.27 24.04
CA ARG A 200 -23.39 12.12 25.20
C ARG A 200 -24.14 11.41 26.34
N LEU A 201 -23.82 10.14 26.59
CA LEU A 201 -24.33 9.37 27.74
C LEU A 201 -23.31 9.41 28.87
N ASN A 202 -23.79 9.42 30.12
CA ASN A 202 -22.95 9.58 31.31
C ASN A 202 -21.86 8.50 31.41
N GLY A 203 -22.12 7.27 30.95
CA GLY A 203 -21.10 6.22 30.91
C GLY A 203 -19.87 6.56 30.06
N TYR A 204 -20.06 7.27 28.93
CA TYR A 204 -18.94 7.75 28.11
C TYR A 204 -18.34 9.03 28.69
N LEU A 205 -19.19 9.99 29.09
CA LEU A 205 -18.76 11.29 29.60
C LEU A 205 -17.93 11.17 30.88
N TYR A 206 -18.31 10.29 31.80
CA TYR A 206 -17.53 9.99 33.00
C TYR A 206 -16.15 9.40 32.66
N ARG A 207 -16.08 8.49 31.68
CA ARG A 207 -14.81 7.87 31.24
C ARG A 207 -13.82 8.89 30.68
N ILE A 208 -14.30 9.98 30.10
CA ILE A 208 -13.46 11.08 29.59
C ILE A 208 -13.37 12.26 30.55
N ASN A 209 -13.80 12.09 31.81
CA ASN A 209 -13.79 13.10 32.87
C ASN A 209 -14.57 14.39 32.54
N VAL A 210 -15.65 14.27 31.77
CA VAL A 210 -16.57 15.38 31.46
C VAL A 210 -17.79 15.41 32.39
N ALA A 211 -18.20 14.26 32.92
CA ALA A 211 -19.29 14.16 33.89
C ALA A 211 -18.78 13.60 35.22
N ASP A 212 -19.34 14.07 36.33
CA ASP A 212 -18.94 13.64 37.69
C ASP A 212 -19.39 12.22 38.04
N THR A 213 -20.40 11.70 37.34
CA THR A 213 -20.96 10.36 37.55
C THR A 213 -21.31 9.69 36.24
N ASP A 214 -21.23 8.36 36.20
CA ASP A 214 -21.68 7.52 35.09
C ASP A 214 -23.13 7.03 35.25
N GLN A 215 -23.79 7.37 36.35
CA GLN A 215 -25.16 6.93 36.64
C GLN A 215 -26.17 7.62 35.73
N CYS A 216 -27.18 6.87 35.29
CA CYS A 216 -28.30 7.44 34.56
C CYS A 216 -29.19 8.25 35.51
N ALA A 217 -29.78 9.34 35.01
CA ALA A 217 -30.77 10.13 35.74
C ALA A 217 -32.02 9.34 36.18
N CYS A 218 -32.26 8.14 35.62
CA CYS A 218 -33.32 7.25 36.09
C CYS A 218 -32.98 6.53 37.41
N GLY A 219 -31.72 6.58 37.87
CA GLY A 219 -31.25 5.98 39.12
C GLY A 219 -31.06 4.47 39.13
N GLN A 220 -31.34 3.76 38.04
CA GLN A 220 -31.36 2.29 38.02
C GLN A 220 -30.02 1.64 37.65
N ALA A 221 -29.19 2.31 36.86
CA ALA A 221 -27.93 1.77 36.37
C ALA A 221 -27.03 2.87 35.80
N ARG A 222 -25.78 2.50 35.52
CA ARG A 222 -24.85 3.26 34.67
C ARG A 222 -25.48 3.53 33.30
N GLU A 223 -25.36 4.75 32.80
CA GLU A 223 -25.94 5.16 31.52
C GLU A 223 -25.08 4.67 30.34
N THR A 224 -25.29 3.41 29.95
CA THR A 224 -24.69 2.80 28.76
C THR A 224 -25.63 2.86 27.55
N MET A 225 -25.12 2.53 26.36
CA MET A 225 -25.95 2.36 25.16
C MET A 225 -27.04 1.31 25.36
N GLU A 226 -26.72 0.19 25.98
CA GLU A 226 -27.70 -0.88 26.27
C GLU A 226 -28.78 -0.38 27.23
N HIS A 227 -28.39 0.36 28.26
CA HIS A 227 -29.35 0.94 29.19
C HIS A 227 -30.25 1.96 28.48
N PHE A 228 -29.66 2.88 27.73
CA PHE A 228 -30.36 3.92 26.98
C PHE A 228 -31.37 3.34 25.98
N LEU A 229 -30.95 2.42 25.12
CA LEU A 229 -31.79 1.83 24.07
C LEU A 229 -32.84 0.85 24.61
N PHE A 230 -32.51 0.06 25.64
CA PHE A 230 -33.29 -1.15 25.97
C PHE A 230 -33.76 -1.27 27.41
N ARG A 231 -33.33 -0.42 28.35
CA ARG A 231 -33.69 -0.61 29.79
C ARG A 231 -34.21 0.63 30.49
N CYS A 232 -33.79 1.83 30.08
CA CYS A 232 -34.10 3.06 30.78
C CYS A 232 -35.61 3.34 30.82
N GLN A 233 -36.18 3.36 32.03
CA GLN A 233 -37.62 3.56 32.23
C GLN A 233 -38.09 4.93 31.76
N LYS A 234 -37.22 5.96 31.83
CA LYS A 234 -37.49 7.32 31.35
C LYS A 234 -37.88 7.35 29.86
N TRP A 235 -37.32 6.44 29.07
CA TRP A 235 -37.52 6.41 27.61
C TRP A 235 -38.52 5.34 27.16
N THR A 236 -39.32 4.77 28.07
CA THR A 236 -40.23 3.66 27.74
C THR A 236 -41.24 4.03 26.66
N ALA A 237 -41.85 5.21 26.74
CA ALA A 237 -42.82 5.67 25.74
C ALA A 237 -42.22 5.82 24.33
N HIS A 238 -40.91 6.08 24.22
CA HIS A 238 -40.23 6.25 22.93
C HIS A 238 -39.79 4.92 22.31
N ARG A 239 -39.78 3.82 23.08
CA ARG A 239 -39.29 2.50 22.64
C ARG A 239 -40.31 1.64 21.91
N THR A 240 -41.54 2.10 21.75
CA THR A 240 -42.63 1.33 21.11
C THR A 240 -42.21 0.76 19.76
N GLU A 241 -41.59 1.59 18.92
CA GLU A 241 -41.14 1.17 17.59
C GLU A 241 -40.00 0.14 17.65
N LEU A 242 -39.00 0.33 18.52
CA LEU A 242 -37.92 -0.65 18.71
C LEU A 242 -38.46 -2.01 19.15
N LEU A 243 -39.48 -2.02 20.02
CA LEU A 243 -40.11 -3.25 20.52
C LEU A 243 -40.92 -3.97 19.43
N GLN A 244 -41.41 -3.26 18.42
CA GLN A 244 -42.16 -3.82 17.30
C GLN A 244 -41.26 -4.42 16.21
N CYS A 245 -40.00 -3.98 16.09
CA CYS A 245 -39.09 -4.48 15.04
C CYS A 245 -38.75 -5.97 15.15
N THR A 246 -38.84 -6.58 16.36
CA THR A 246 -38.45 -7.98 16.55
C THR A 246 -38.98 -8.58 17.86
N ASN A 247 -39.42 -9.83 17.79
CA ASN A 247 -39.75 -10.62 18.98
C ASN A 247 -38.55 -11.44 19.51
N THR A 248 -37.56 -11.73 18.66
CA THR A 248 -36.47 -12.67 18.95
C THR A 248 -35.16 -11.98 19.31
N HIS A 249 -34.91 -10.75 18.84
CA HIS A 249 -33.65 -10.03 19.05
C HIS A 249 -33.75 -8.90 20.08
N ARG A 250 -34.63 -9.04 21.08
CA ARG A 250 -34.82 -8.02 22.13
C ARG A 250 -33.51 -7.76 22.87
N GLY A 251 -33.07 -6.51 22.88
CA GLY A 251 -31.83 -6.08 23.53
C GLY A 251 -30.54 -6.43 22.77
N ASN A 252 -30.62 -6.93 21.53
CA ASN A 252 -29.44 -7.20 20.71
C ASN A 252 -28.94 -5.91 20.04
N ILE A 253 -27.87 -5.34 20.57
CA ILE A 253 -27.31 -4.07 20.06
C ILE A 253 -26.81 -4.18 18.62
N SER A 254 -26.23 -5.31 18.21
CA SER A 254 -25.74 -5.51 16.83
C SER A 254 -26.90 -5.47 15.84
N PHE A 255 -28.01 -6.14 16.16
CA PHE A 255 -29.22 -6.13 15.32
C PHE A 255 -29.77 -4.72 15.14
N PHE A 256 -29.97 -3.99 16.24
CA PHE A 256 -30.56 -2.64 16.22
C PHE A 256 -29.63 -1.57 15.64
N LEU A 257 -28.32 -1.80 15.64
CA LEU A 257 -27.34 -0.86 15.08
C LEU A 257 -26.73 -1.31 13.75
N GLY A 258 -27.27 -2.39 13.15
CA GLY A 258 -26.90 -2.87 11.82
C GLY A 258 -25.47 -3.43 11.76
N GLY A 259 -24.99 -4.04 12.84
CA GLY A 259 -23.70 -4.70 12.88
C GLY A 259 -23.82 -6.22 12.84
N LYS A 260 -22.78 -6.88 12.34
CA LYS A 260 -22.72 -8.33 12.23
C LYS A 260 -22.35 -8.93 13.60
N SER A 261 -23.17 -9.84 14.10
CA SER A 261 -22.84 -10.67 15.26
C SER A 261 -21.85 -11.79 14.88
N PRO A 262 -20.97 -12.25 15.79
CA PRO A 262 -20.14 -13.42 15.56
C PRO A 262 -20.92 -14.70 15.22
N SER A 263 -22.18 -14.79 15.65
CA SER A 263 -23.09 -15.90 15.34
C SER A 263 -23.71 -15.84 13.95
N ASP A 264 -23.57 -14.72 13.23
CA ASP A 264 -24.23 -14.51 11.96
C ASP A 264 -23.47 -15.18 10.81
N ASP A 265 -24.23 -15.72 9.86
CA ASP A 265 -23.69 -16.40 8.70
C ASP A 265 -22.93 -15.45 7.73
N GLN A 266 -22.36 -16.01 6.68
CA GLN A 266 -21.61 -15.25 5.68
C GLN A 266 -22.51 -14.45 4.71
N LYS A 267 -23.81 -14.76 4.64
CA LYS A 267 -24.81 -14.12 3.78
C LYS A 267 -25.65 -13.05 4.52
N TRP A 268 -25.32 -12.78 5.78
CA TRP A 268 -26.00 -11.82 6.64
C TRP A 268 -26.11 -10.43 5.99
N THR A 269 -27.25 -9.78 6.25
CA THR A 269 -27.52 -8.40 5.85
C THR A 269 -28.12 -7.61 7.02
N PRO A 270 -27.83 -6.31 7.14
CA PRO A 270 -28.35 -5.51 8.24
C PRO A 270 -29.85 -5.26 8.10
N ASN A 271 -30.57 -5.31 9.22
CA ASN A 271 -31.98 -4.92 9.25
C ASN A 271 -32.10 -3.39 9.29
N LEU A 272 -32.36 -2.79 8.13
CA LEU A 272 -32.44 -1.32 8.00
C LEU A 272 -33.63 -0.71 8.75
N GLU A 273 -34.71 -1.46 8.97
CA GLU A 273 -35.88 -0.98 9.72
C GLU A 273 -35.53 -0.81 11.20
N ALA A 274 -34.89 -1.80 11.81
CA ALA A 274 -34.43 -1.75 13.20
C ALA A 274 -33.39 -0.63 13.43
N VAL A 275 -32.51 -0.41 12.45
CA VAL A 275 -31.53 0.70 12.49
C VAL A 275 -32.24 2.05 12.46
N ARG A 276 -33.20 2.23 11.55
CA ARG A 276 -33.96 3.48 11.45
C ARG A 276 -34.81 3.74 12.69
N ALA A 277 -35.42 2.71 13.28
CA ALA A 277 -36.13 2.82 14.55
C ALA A 277 -35.21 3.29 15.67
N SER A 278 -33.99 2.74 15.76
CA SER A 278 -32.99 3.15 16.76
C SER A 278 -32.55 4.61 16.60
N ILE A 279 -32.40 5.07 15.35
CA ILE A 279 -32.08 6.46 15.04
C ILE A 279 -33.24 7.39 15.44
N ARG A 280 -34.47 7.05 15.04
CA ARG A 280 -35.68 7.83 15.38
C ARG A 280 -35.86 7.93 16.89
N PHE A 281 -35.69 6.83 17.60
CA PHE A 281 -35.71 6.80 19.06
C PHE A 281 -34.68 7.79 19.64
N ALA A 282 -33.41 7.68 19.24
CA ALA A 282 -32.37 8.51 19.78
C ALA A 282 -32.60 10.01 19.50
N ILE A 283 -33.08 10.35 18.29
CA ILE A 283 -33.46 11.72 17.92
C ILE A 283 -34.64 12.21 18.77
N ALA A 284 -35.71 11.42 18.90
CA ALA A 284 -36.90 11.81 19.66
C ALA A 284 -36.60 12.09 21.14
N THR A 285 -35.64 11.38 21.74
CA THR A 285 -35.23 11.62 23.13
C THR A 285 -34.43 12.91 23.32
N GLY A 286 -33.82 13.46 22.25
CA GLY A 286 -32.85 14.56 22.32
C GLY A 286 -31.58 14.26 23.14
N ARG A 287 -31.44 13.05 23.71
CA ARG A 287 -30.41 12.74 24.72
C ARG A 287 -28.99 12.83 24.19
N LEU A 288 -28.81 12.59 22.89
CA LEU A 288 -27.52 12.56 22.21
C LEU A 288 -27.15 13.90 21.54
N GLU A 289 -27.98 14.92 21.68
CA GLU A 289 -27.79 16.19 20.97
C GLU A 289 -26.81 17.14 21.66
N ALA A 290 -26.22 17.97 20.80
CA ALA A 290 -25.84 19.37 20.96
C ALA A 290 -26.59 20.25 21.97
N THR A 291 -26.52 20.08 23.31
CA THR A 291 -26.78 21.23 24.21
C THR A 291 -25.74 22.30 23.97
#